data_AF-Q1QGA1-F1
#
_entry.id   AF-Q1QGA1-F1
#
_cell.length_a   1.000
_cell.length_b   1.000
_cell.length_c   1.000
_cell.angle_alpha   90.00
_cell.angle_beta   90.00
_cell.angle_gamma   90.00
#
_symmetry.space_group_name_H-M   'P 1'
#
loop_
_entity.id
_entity.type
_entity.pdbx_description
1 polymer ?
#
loop_
_entity_poly.entity_id
_entity_poly.type
_entity_poly.pdbx_seq_one_letter_code
_entity_poly.pdbx_strand_id
1 'polypeptide(L)'
;MTSPPSKKIRAEQYSALEISPQRRRGIATMADRRGFKQLTLQDRLTAWAKKTREQANELEPGPYRDALLQKADKAESAARFDAWSRSSGLQPPTDGPRRPTK
;
A
#
# COMPACT_ATOMS: atom_id res chain seq x y z
N MET A 1 -7.17 -64.07 -14.59
CA MET A 1 -6.13 -63.33 -15.34
C MET A 1 -6.84 -62.44 -16.36
N THR A 2 -7.29 -61.27 -15.92
CA THR A 2 -8.27 -60.44 -16.64
C THR A 2 -7.56 -59.26 -17.29
N SER A 3 -7.49 -59.28 -18.62
CA SER A 3 -7.08 -58.11 -19.41
C SER A 3 -8.34 -57.50 -20.05
N PRO A 4 -8.73 -56.27 -19.68
CA PRO A 4 -9.67 -55.48 -20.44
C PRO A 4 -8.94 -54.50 -21.38
N PRO A 5 -9.50 -54.26 -22.58
CA PRO A 5 -8.84 -53.54 -23.65
C PRO A 5 -8.65 -52.04 -23.39
N SER A 6 -7.56 -51.54 -23.97
CA SER A 6 -7.12 -50.15 -24.10
C SER A 6 -8.28 -49.15 -24.17
N LYS A 7 -8.40 -48.31 -23.13
CA LYS A 7 -9.38 -47.22 -23.10
C LYS A 7 -8.92 -46.14 -24.06
N LYS A 8 -9.57 -46.09 -25.22
CA LYS A 8 -9.55 -44.94 -26.12
C LYS A 8 -9.81 -43.68 -25.31
N ILE A 9 -8.89 -42.74 -25.47
CA ILE A 9 -8.94 -41.39 -24.90
C ILE A 9 -10.26 -40.77 -25.37
N ARG A 10 -11.16 -40.58 -24.41
CA ARG A 10 -12.48 -39.99 -24.64
C ARG A 10 -12.28 -38.51 -24.95
N ALA A 11 -12.44 -38.15 -26.22
CA ALA A 11 -12.34 -36.81 -26.76
C ALA A 11 -13.50 -35.89 -26.34
N GLU A 12 -13.86 -35.88 -25.05
CA GLU A 12 -15.04 -35.19 -24.54
C GLU A 12 -14.77 -34.50 -23.20
N GLN A 13 -13.66 -33.77 -23.02
CA GLN A 13 -13.51 -32.86 -21.88
C GLN A 13 -12.80 -31.54 -22.22
N TYR A 14 -12.86 -31.08 -23.48
CA TYR A 14 -12.45 -29.72 -23.86
C TYR A 14 -13.59 -28.91 -24.47
N SER A 15 -14.82 -29.12 -23.99
CA SER A 15 -15.98 -28.28 -24.34
C SER A 15 -16.54 -27.57 -23.12
N ALA A 16 -15.67 -26.87 -22.40
CA ALA A 16 -16.05 -25.84 -21.44
C ALA A 16 -15.04 -24.69 -21.39
N LEU A 17 -14.34 -24.43 -22.51
CA LEU A 17 -13.84 -23.08 -22.81
C LEU A 17 -15.00 -22.28 -23.41
N GLU A 18 -16.07 -22.15 -22.61
CA GLU A 18 -17.01 -21.05 -22.72
C GLU A 18 -16.19 -19.79 -22.41
N ILE A 19 -15.58 -19.27 -23.47
CA ILE A 19 -15.02 -17.92 -23.52
C ILE A 19 -16.19 -17.01 -23.15
N SER A 20 -16.25 -16.66 -21.87
CA SER A 20 -17.24 -15.74 -21.34
C SER A 20 -17.22 -14.47 -22.20
N PRO A 21 -18.32 -14.09 -22.85
CA PRO A 21 -18.37 -12.84 -23.58
C PRO A 21 -18.23 -11.70 -22.56
N GLN A 22 -17.07 -11.06 -22.62
CA GLN A 22 -16.76 -9.71 -22.18
C GLN A 22 -17.85 -9.06 -21.31
N ARG A 23 -17.58 -8.97 -20.00
CA ARG A 23 -18.31 -8.10 -19.06
C ARG A 23 -18.60 -6.78 -19.76
N ARG A 24 -19.87 -6.52 -20.05
CA ARG A 24 -20.33 -5.23 -20.55
C ARG A 24 -19.79 -4.15 -19.61
N ARG A 25 -18.86 -3.33 -20.11
CA ARG A 25 -18.41 -2.13 -19.40
C ARG A 25 -19.63 -1.22 -19.32
N GLY A 26 -20.33 -1.26 -18.19
CA GLY A 26 -21.22 -0.17 -17.80
C GLY A 26 -20.43 1.12 -17.83
N ILE A 27 -21.01 2.16 -18.40
CA ILE A 27 -20.50 3.52 -18.33
C ILE A 27 -20.35 3.90 -16.85
N ALA A 28 -19.14 3.80 -16.31
CA ALA A 28 -18.84 4.31 -14.99
C ALA A 28 -19.05 5.84 -15.06
N THR A 29 -20.17 6.29 -14.50
CA THR A 29 -20.40 7.72 -14.29
C THR A 29 -19.27 8.25 -13.40
N MET A 30 -18.86 9.49 -13.63
CA MET A 30 -17.69 10.15 -13.04
C MET A 30 -17.68 10.24 -11.50
N ALA A 31 -18.69 9.67 -10.82
CA ALA A 31 -18.98 9.84 -9.40
C ALA A 31 -18.47 8.70 -8.49
N ASP A 32 -18.06 7.53 -9.00
CA ASP A 32 -17.49 6.45 -8.16
C ASP A 32 -15.95 6.42 -8.20
N ARG A 33 -15.31 7.59 -8.25
CA ARG A 33 -13.91 7.70 -7.83
C ARG A 33 -13.94 7.78 -6.31
N ARG A 34 -14.01 6.64 -5.63
CA ARG A 34 -13.77 6.55 -4.18
C ARG A 34 -12.41 7.19 -3.94
N GLY A 35 -12.40 8.42 -3.43
CA GLY A 35 -11.17 9.14 -3.16
C GLY A 35 -10.34 8.29 -2.22
N PHE A 36 -9.24 7.73 -2.75
CA PHE A 36 -8.25 7.08 -1.92
C PHE A 36 -7.75 8.14 -0.95
N LYS A 37 -8.15 8.03 0.32
CA LYS A 37 -7.67 8.94 1.36
C LYS A 37 -6.17 8.71 1.49
N GLN A 38 -5.41 9.55 0.82
CA GLN A 38 -3.96 9.46 0.84
C GLN A 38 -3.51 9.86 2.25
N LEU A 39 -3.15 8.86 3.06
CA LEU A 39 -2.60 9.08 4.39
C LEU A 39 -1.37 9.96 4.27
N THR A 40 -1.22 10.89 5.22
CA THR A 40 -0.04 11.75 5.25
C THR A 40 1.21 10.91 5.48
N LEU A 41 2.39 11.48 5.18
CA LEU A 41 3.65 10.80 5.48
C LEU A 41 3.79 10.53 6.98
N GLN A 42 3.44 11.51 7.82
CA GLN A 42 3.39 11.37 9.27
C GLN A 42 2.48 10.21 9.71
N ASP A 43 1.26 10.11 9.19
CA ASP A 43 0.33 9.04 9.57
C ASP A 43 0.88 7.65 9.25
N ARG A 44 1.53 7.51 8.08
CA ARG A 44 2.16 6.25 7.67
C ARG A 44 3.35 5.89 8.55
N LEU A 45 4.20 6.86 8.87
CA LEU A 45 5.38 6.66 9.73
C LEU A 45 5.00 6.30 11.17
N THR A 46 4.01 6.99 11.73
CA THR A 46 3.52 6.72 13.09
C THR A 46 2.84 5.35 13.19
N ALA A 47 2.03 4.97 12.20
CA ALA A 47 1.45 3.64 12.13
C ALA A 47 2.52 2.54 12.02
N TRP A 48 3.55 2.77 11.20
CA TRP A 48 4.66 1.82 11.05
C TRP A 48 5.50 1.67 12.32
N ALA A 49 5.79 2.77 13.02
CA ALA A 49 6.50 2.76 14.30
C ALA A 49 5.76 1.94 15.37
N LYS A 50 4.45 2.14 15.49
CA LYS A 50 3.59 1.39 16.41
C LYS A 50 3.63 -0.11 16.13
N LYS A 51 3.37 -0.50 14.88
CA LYS A 51 3.40 -1.90 14.46
C LYS A 51 4.76 -2.55 14.72
N THR A 52 5.84 -1.80 14.47
CA THR A 52 7.21 -2.31 14.66
C THR A 52 7.53 -2.49 16.15
N ARG A 53 7.03 -1.62 17.04
CA ARG A 53 7.12 -1.80 18.50
C ARG A 53 6.30 -2.99 18.99
N GLU A 54 5.10 -3.20 18.46
CA GLU A 54 4.28 -4.37 18.77
C GLU A 54 5.03 -5.66 18.42
N GLN A 55 5.61 -5.73 17.21
CA GLN A 55 6.44 -6.87 16.80
C GLN A 55 7.68 -7.03 17.69
N ALA A 56 8.31 -5.94 18.12
CA ALA A 56 9.44 -5.98 19.04
C ALA A 56 9.03 -6.48 20.44
N ASN A 57 7.80 -6.25 20.88
CA ASN A 57 7.29 -6.70 22.17
C ASN A 57 6.89 -8.18 22.17
N GLU A 58 6.51 -8.74 21.01
CA GLU A 58 6.27 -10.18 20.84
C GLU A 58 7.56 -11.01 20.89
N LEU A 59 8.71 -10.37 20.66
CA LEU A 59 10.01 -11.03 20.63
C LEU A 59 10.68 -11.03 21.99
N GLU A 60 11.43 -12.10 22.25
CA GLU A 60 12.29 -12.16 23.42
C GLU A 60 13.36 -11.06 23.38
N PRO A 61 13.78 -10.54 24.54
CA PRO A 61 14.89 -9.59 24.63
C PRO A 61 16.13 -10.13 23.92
N GLY A 62 16.61 -9.40 22.92
CA GLY A 62 17.75 -9.82 22.11
C GLY A 62 18.03 -8.88 20.94
N PRO A 63 19.10 -9.14 20.18
CA PRO A 63 19.59 -8.22 19.14
C PRO A 63 18.55 -7.98 18.03
N TYR A 64 17.68 -8.97 17.77
CA TYR A 64 16.61 -8.85 16.78
C TYR A 64 15.50 -7.89 17.24
N ARG A 65 15.13 -7.94 18.53
CA ARG A 65 14.20 -6.99 19.15
C ARG A 65 14.78 -5.57 19.10
N ASP A 66 16.04 -5.42 19.47
CA ASP A 66 16.71 -4.10 19.48
C ASP A 66 16.77 -3.49 18.08
N ALA A 67 17.04 -4.31 17.05
CA ALA A 67 17.02 -3.85 15.67
C ALA A 67 15.63 -3.34 15.22
N LEU A 68 14.54 -3.92 15.72
CA LEU A 68 13.19 -3.44 15.46
C LEU A 68 12.89 -2.15 16.21
N LEU A 69 13.29 -2.05 17.48
CA LEU A 69 13.16 -0.81 18.26
C LEU A 69 13.89 0.35 17.59
N GLN A 70 15.13 0.13 17.14
CA GLN A 70 15.91 1.11 16.38
C GLN A 70 15.21 1.57 15.09
N LYS A 71 14.49 0.67 14.41
CA LYS A 71 13.70 1.02 13.21
C LYS A 71 12.47 1.87 13.59
N ALA A 72 11.78 1.51 14.67
CA ALA A 72 10.64 2.27 15.16
C ALA A 72 11.03 3.69 15.59
N ASP A 73 12.17 3.84 16.27
CA ASP A 73 12.66 5.15 16.72
C ASP A 73 13.07 6.05 15.54
N LYS A 74 13.66 5.47 14.49
CA LYS A 74 13.94 6.17 13.22
C LYS A 74 12.65 6.66 12.56
N ALA A 75 11.60 5.83 12.55
CA ALA A 75 10.30 6.18 12.00
C ALA A 75 9.65 7.34 12.76
N GLU A 76 9.72 7.30 14.09
CA GLU A 76 9.19 8.35 14.96
C GLU A 76 9.95 9.68 14.76
N SER A 77 11.28 9.61 14.67
CA SER A 77 12.11 10.77 14.36
C SER A 77 11.75 11.37 13.00
N ALA A 78 11.59 10.55 11.96
CA ALA A 78 11.17 11.01 10.64
C ALA A 78 9.78 11.65 10.66
N ALA A 79 8.83 11.09 11.42
CA ALA A 79 7.48 11.66 11.58
C ALA A 79 7.53 13.05 12.24
N ARG A 80 8.42 13.23 13.22
CA ARG A 80 8.64 14.52 13.89
C ARG A 80 9.24 15.56 12.95
N PHE A 81 10.19 15.17 12.11
CA PHE A 81 10.75 16.07 11.09
C PHE A 81 9.73 16.47 10.04
N ASP A 82 8.89 15.53 9.58
CA ASP A 82 7.79 15.83 8.66
C ASP A 82 6.81 16.85 9.27
N ALA A 83 6.50 16.71 10.56
CA ALA A 83 5.67 17.68 11.28
C ALA A 83 6.32 19.07 11.34
N TRP A 84 7.64 19.15 11.60
CA TRP A 84 8.37 20.42 11.57
C TRP A 84 8.39 21.05 10.17
N SER A 85 8.64 20.26 9.13
CA SER A 85 8.67 20.76 7.74
C SER A 85 7.33 21.33 7.28
N ARG A 86 6.21 20.89 7.86
CA ARG A 86 4.88 21.40 7.57
C ARG A 86 4.47 22.62 8.40
N SER A 87 5.29 23.04 9.37
CA SER A 87 5.00 24.22 10.18
C SER A 87 5.19 25.50 9.35
N SER A 88 4.20 26.40 9.42
CA SER A 88 4.11 27.61 8.58
C SER A 88 5.27 28.60 8.79
N GLY A 89 5.94 28.56 9.93
CA GLY A 89 7.08 29.44 10.24
C GLY A 89 8.33 29.21 9.38
N LEU A 90 8.37 28.11 8.60
CA LEU A 90 9.47 27.76 7.70
C LEU A 90 9.08 27.78 6.22
N GLN A 91 7.80 28.02 5.90
CA GLN A 91 7.40 28.23 4.51
C GLN A 91 7.75 29.67 4.12
N PRO A 92 8.50 29.89 3.01
CA PRO A 92 8.65 31.24 2.49
C PRO A 92 7.26 31.81 2.23
N PRO A 93 7.01 33.09 2.58
CA PRO A 93 5.74 33.71 2.28
C PRO A 93 5.48 33.56 0.79
N THR A 94 4.33 33.01 0.42
CA THR A 94 3.88 32.97 -0.97
C THR A 94 3.91 34.41 -1.47
N ASP A 95 4.89 34.73 -2.33
CA ASP A 95 5.15 36.06 -2.85
C ASP A 95 3.82 36.75 -3.19
N GLY A 96 3.46 37.78 -2.41
CA GLY A 96 2.47 38.76 -2.83
C GLY A 96 2.89 39.35 -4.18
N PRO A 97 1.96 39.93 -4.96
CA PRO A 97 2.12 40.18 -6.39
C PRO A 97 3.49 40.79 -6.69
N ARG A 98 4.31 40.05 -7.45
CA ARG A 98 5.68 40.45 -7.82
C ARG A 98 5.60 41.84 -8.45
N ARG A 99 6.16 42.85 -7.76
CA ARG A 99 6.18 44.23 -8.26
C ARG A 99 6.92 44.24 -9.61
N PRO A 100 6.36 44.86 -10.66
CA PRO A 100 7.07 45.00 -11.92
C PRO A 100 8.28 45.91 -11.70
N THR A 101 9.46 45.41 -12.05
CA THR A 101 10.68 46.23 -12.12
C THR A 101 10.56 47.19 -13.30
N LYS A 102 10.74 48.47 -13.01
CA LYS A 102 10.62 49.62 -13.92
C LYS A 102 11.60 49.55 -15.08
#